data_AF-A0A1D6F442-F1
#
_entry.id   AF-A0A1D6F442-F1
#
_cell.length_a   1.000
_cell.length_b   1.000
_cell.length_c   1.000
_cell.angle_alpha   90.00
_cell.angle_beta   90.00
_cell.angle_gamma   90.00
#
_symmetry.space_group_name_H-M   'P 1'
#
loop_
_entity.id
_entity.type
_entity.pdbx_description
1 polymer ?
#
loop_
_entity_poly.entity_id
_entity_poly.type
_entity_poly.pdbx_seq_one_letter_code
_entity_poly.pdbx_strand_id
1 'polypeptide(L)'
;MAGSAALPPLAAFASLLTARRFAAARSALRSLLTPRLLAVPFADLAASSLPRGAPPHAVVAFHDMLFRAYADAGAACRAAEALDAAVSRLGSLDPRSLTFSLLSLRRAGRLADAAGLLERALGSCPGSVSPFAASVVVDGLCKSGRVDDARRLLDDMPRHGVSLNALCYNSLLDCYVRQKDDGRVQEILEIMENEGIEATVGTYTILVDSLSTARDISKVEALFNEMKANNVVGDVYLYTAVINAYCRAGNMRRAAKVLDECVGNGVEPNERTYGVLIKGFCKIGQMEAAEMLLADMQGQGVGLNQIIFNTMIDGYCRKGMVDDALKIKAAMEKIGVELNIYTYNTLACGLCRVNRLDEAKTLLHIMIEMGVVPNYVTYTTLISIHCKDGDMVEARRLFREMAEKGATPSVLTYSVMIHGYAKKGRIREAERFRKEMEKKGFVPDVYTYASLVHGHCVNGKVDVALKLFEEMKQRGTEPNVVAYTALISGLAKEGRSEAAFQLYDDMLKAGLIPDDSLYSALVGSLHTDNRKDVKVS
;
A
#
# COMPACT_ATOMS: atom_id res chain seq x y z
N MET A 1 18.34 -6.61 -59.95
CA MET A 1 19.41 -7.63 -60.08
C MET A 1 20.54 -7.28 -59.12
N ALA A 2 20.33 -7.45 -57.81
CA ALA A 2 21.37 -7.37 -56.79
C ALA A 2 21.29 -8.69 -56.00
N GLY A 3 22.34 -9.49 -56.11
CA GLY A 3 22.38 -10.88 -55.69
C GLY A 3 22.28 -11.06 -54.17
N SER A 4 21.48 -12.07 -53.80
CA SER A 4 21.36 -12.61 -52.45
C SER A 4 22.65 -13.30 -52.01
N ALA A 5 23.59 -12.55 -51.44
CA ALA A 5 24.64 -13.14 -50.62
C ALA A 5 24.08 -13.35 -49.21
N ALA A 6 23.78 -14.60 -48.85
CA ALA A 6 23.40 -14.97 -47.49
C ALA A 6 24.47 -14.46 -46.51
N LEU A 7 24.06 -13.70 -45.49
CA LEU A 7 24.98 -13.21 -44.46
C LEU A 7 25.69 -14.44 -43.84
N PRO A 8 27.03 -14.58 -43.96
CA PRO A 8 27.77 -15.78 -43.54
C PRO A 8 27.47 -16.27 -42.12
N PRO A 9 27.15 -15.41 -41.12
CA PRO A 9 26.86 -15.90 -39.79
C PRO A 9 25.55 -16.70 -39.69
N LEU A 10 24.54 -16.39 -40.50
CA LEU A 10 23.26 -17.09 -40.48
C LEU A 10 23.31 -18.45 -41.17
N ALA A 11 24.14 -18.59 -42.21
CA ALA A 11 24.39 -19.89 -42.84
C ALA A 11 25.01 -20.87 -41.83
N ALA A 12 25.92 -20.40 -40.98
CA ALA A 12 26.48 -21.20 -39.88
C ALA A 12 25.42 -21.55 -38.81
N PHE A 13 24.52 -20.61 -38.47
CA PHE A 13 23.40 -20.90 -37.58
C PHE A 13 22.49 -22.00 -38.16
N ALA A 14 22.09 -21.88 -39.44
CA ALA A 14 21.27 -22.88 -40.11
C ALA A 14 21.98 -24.23 -40.22
N SER A 15 23.29 -24.26 -40.52
CA SER A 15 24.05 -25.51 -40.59
C SER A 15 24.12 -26.22 -39.24
N LEU A 16 24.28 -25.48 -38.13
CA LEU A 16 24.24 -26.04 -36.78
C LEU A 16 22.89 -26.68 -36.46
N LEU A 17 21.79 -26.10 -36.93
CA LEU A 17 20.45 -26.69 -36.78
C LEU A 17 20.30 -27.97 -37.61
N THR A 18 20.79 -27.98 -38.85
CA THR A 18 20.78 -29.22 -39.67
C THR A 18 21.62 -30.34 -39.06
N ALA A 19 22.69 -29.98 -38.32
CA ALA A 19 23.54 -30.91 -37.58
C ALA A 19 23.02 -31.27 -36.17
N ARG A 20 21.79 -30.87 -35.80
CA ARG A 20 21.20 -31.07 -34.46
C ARG A 20 22.00 -30.48 -33.29
N ARG A 21 22.87 -29.49 -33.54
CA ARG A 21 23.69 -28.82 -32.52
C ARG A 21 22.95 -27.62 -31.92
N PHE A 22 21.77 -27.86 -31.33
CA PHE A 22 20.85 -26.81 -30.86
C PHE A 22 21.45 -25.85 -29.82
N ALA A 23 22.28 -26.34 -28.89
CA ALA A 23 22.93 -25.51 -27.89
C ALA A 23 23.93 -24.52 -28.51
N ALA A 24 24.73 -24.99 -29.48
CA ALA A 24 25.66 -24.17 -30.23
C ALA A 24 24.92 -23.16 -31.12
N ALA A 25 23.82 -23.59 -31.77
CA ALA A 25 22.97 -22.72 -32.57
C ALA A 25 22.38 -21.58 -31.73
N ARG A 26 21.89 -21.86 -30.52
CA ARG A 26 21.38 -20.85 -29.59
C ARG A 26 22.47 -19.86 -29.14
N SER A 27 23.67 -20.35 -28.84
CA SER A 27 24.81 -19.50 -28.49
C SER A 27 25.24 -18.61 -29.65
N ALA A 28 25.28 -19.16 -30.86
CA ALA A 28 25.58 -18.40 -32.07
C ALA A 28 24.52 -17.30 -32.25
N LEU A 29 23.24 -17.64 -32.18
CA LEU A 29 22.15 -16.69 -32.41
C LEU A 29 22.21 -15.46 -31.50
N ARG A 30 22.57 -15.63 -30.22
CA ARG A 30 22.78 -14.49 -29.29
C ARG A 30 23.85 -13.52 -29.77
N SER A 31 24.93 -14.03 -30.37
CA SER A 31 25.98 -13.18 -30.96
C SER A 31 25.57 -12.54 -32.30
N LEU A 32 24.58 -13.10 -32.99
CA LEU A 32 24.13 -12.62 -34.29
C LEU A 32 23.10 -11.49 -34.22
N LEU A 33 22.36 -11.37 -33.11
CA LEU A 33 21.35 -10.34 -32.86
C LEU A 33 21.97 -8.95 -32.67
N THR A 34 22.62 -8.47 -33.72
CA THR A 34 23.11 -7.10 -33.81
C THR A 34 21.99 -6.19 -34.35
N PRO A 35 22.05 -4.86 -34.12
CA PRO A 35 21.11 -3.91 -34.70
C PRO A 35 20.99 -4.04 -36.23
N ARG A 36 22.07 -4.49 -36.90
CA ARG A 36 22.08 -4.77 -38.35
C ARG A 36 21.20 -5.96 -38.72
N LEU A 37 21.25 -7.06 -37.95
CA LEU A 37 20.42 -8.24 -38.19
C LEU A 37 18.94 -7.94 -37.92
N LEU A 38 18.67 -7.18 -36.85
CA LEU A 38 17.32 -6.72 -36.51
C LEU A 38 16.71 -5.78 -37.57
N ALA A 39 17.52 -5.19 -38.46
CA ALA A 39 17.07 -4.34 -39.54
C ALA A 39 16.63 -5.11 -40.81
N VAL A 40 16.92 -6.41 -40.91
CA VAL A 40 16.54 -7.21 -42.08
C VAL A 40 15.16 -7.86 -41.86
N PRO A 41 14.23 -7.80 -42.84
CA PRO A 41 12.96 -8.51 -42.80
C PRO A 41 13.10 -10.00 -42.55
N PHE A 42 12.22 -10.57 -41.71
CA PHE A 42 12.28 -11.99 -41.38
C PHE A 42 12.17 -12.88 -42.63
N ALA A 43 11.31 -12.52 -43.58
CA ALA A 43 11.12 -13.27 -44.83
C ALA A 43 12.43 -13.40 -45.63
N ASP A 44 13.20 -12.31 -45.72
CA ASP A 44 14.48 -12.28 -46.44
C ASP A 44 15.54 -13.08 -45.69
N LEU A 45 15.56 -13.00 -44.36
CA LEU A 45 16.43 -13.82 -43.51
C LEU A 45 16.13 -15.32 -43.66
N ALA A 46 14.86 -15.70 -43.62
CA ALA A 46 14.43 -17.09 -43.75
C ALA A 46 14.73 -17.65 -45.15
N ALA A 47 14.50 -16.86 -46.20
CA ALA A 47 14.78 -17.25 -47.58
C ALA A 47 16.27 -17.41 -47.89
N SER A 48 17.12 -16.59 -47.26
CA SER A 48 18.58 -16.62 -47.49
C SER A 48 19.32 -17.66 -46.63
N SER A 49 18.76 -18.04 -45.47
CA SER A 49 19.49 -18.83 -44.48
C SER A 49 19.17 -20.33 -44.51
N LEU A 50 17.94 -20.73 -44.86
CA LEU A 50 17.52 -22.12 -44.81
C LEU A 50 17.71 -22.81 -46.19
N PRO A 51 18.49 -23.90 -46.30
CA PRO A 51 18.62 -24.64 -47.55
C PRO A 51 17.26 -25.13 -48.06
N ARG A 52 17.04 -25.07 -49.39
CA ARG A 52 15.89 -25.70 -50.07
C ARG A 52 16.02 -27.23 -49.94
N GLY A 53 15.55 -27.79 -48.83
CA GLY A 53 15.75 -29.21 -48.47
C GLY A 53 16.23 -29.44 -47.03
N ALA A 54 16.28 -28.40 -46.20
CA ALA A 54 16.58 -28.56 -44.77
C ALA A 54 15.61 -29.55 -44.10
N PRO A 55 16.10 -30.43 -43.21
CA PRO A 55 15.24 -31.42 -42.57
C PRO A 55 14.18 -30.74 -41.68
N PRO A 56 12.97 -31.31 -41.53
CA PRO A 56 11.85 -30.65 -40.85
C PRO A 56 12.18 -30.13 -39.45
N HIS A 57 12.96 -30.89 -38.67
CA HIS A 57 13.39 -30.49 -37.33
C HIS A 57 14.24 -29.21 -37.32
N ALA A 58 15.06 -28.99 -38.36
CA ALA A 58 15.88 -27.79 -38.49
C ALA A 58 15.03 -26.58 -38.87
N VAL A 59 14.00 -26.78 -39.71
CA VAL A 59 13.03 -25.73 -40.07
C VAL A 59 12.28 -25.27 -38.82
N VAL A 60 11.72 -26.21 -38.04
CA VAL A 60 10.99 -25.90 -36.80
C VAL A 60 11.89 -25.15 -35.84
N ALA A 61 13.09 -25.67 -35.56
CA ALA A 61 14.03 -25.04 -34.64
C ALA A 61 14.49 -23.65 -35.11
N PHE A 62 14.64 -23.43 -36.42
CA PHE A 62 15.04 -22.14 -36.96
C PHE A 62 14.01 -21.07 -36.68
N HIS A 63 12.74 -21.32 -37.05
CA HIS A 63 11.64 -20.38 -36.81
C HIS A 63 11.43 -20.14 -35.32
N ASP A 64 11.42 -21.22 -34.53
CA ASP A 64 11.18 -21.18 -33.09
C ASP A 64 12.28 -20.46 -32.30
N MET A 65 13.56 -20.71 -32.61
CA MET A 65 14.67 -20.02 -31.95
C MET A 65 14.77 -18.55 -32.35
N LEU A 66 14.52 -18.22 -33.61
CA LEU A 66 14.54 -16.82 -34.06
C LEU A 66 13.40 -16.02 -33.44
N PHE A 67 12.19 -16.58 -33.38
CA PHE A 67 11.07 -15.94 -32.73
C PHE A 67 11.38 -15.56 -31.27
N ARG A 68 11.89 -16.52 -30.48
CA ARG A 68 12.32 -16.24 -29.09
C ARG A 68 13.44 -15.20 -29.02
N ALA A 69 14.42 -15.28 -29.92
CA ALA A 69 15.53 -14.34 -29.98
C ALA A 69 15.10 -12.90 -30.28
N TYR A 70 14.14 -12.69 -31.19
CA TYR A 70 13.60 -11.35 -31.46
C TYR A 70 12.86 -10.78 -30.25
N ALA A 71 12.10 -11.63 -29.54
CA ALA A 71 11.41 -11.21 -28.33
C ALA A 71 12.38 -10.89 -27.18
N ASP A 72 13.43 -11.69 -27.01
CA ASP A 72 14.51 -11.45 -26.03
C ASP A 72 15.30 -10.16 -26.32
N ALA A 73 15.50 -9.83 -27.60
CA ALA A 73 16.11 -8.57 -28.03
C ALA A 73 15.16 -7.37 -27.89
N GLY A 74 13.91 -7.59 -27.47
CA GLY A 74 12.88 -6.57 -27.37
C GLY A 74 12.42 -6.06 -28.73
N ALA A 75 12.66 -6.75 -29.84
CA ALA A 75 12.30 -6.33 -31.20
C ALA A 75 10.89 -6.85 -31.58
N ALA A 76 9.86 -6.25 -30.98
CA ALA A 76 8.47 -6.71 -31.12
C ALA A 76 7.96 -6.86 -32.55
N CYS A 77 8.20 -5.87 -33.43
CA CYS A 77 7.76 -5.95 -34.83
C CYS A 77 8.38 -7.17 -35.55
N ARG A 78 9.65 -7.46 -35.27
CA ARG A 78 10.34 -8.63 -35.84
C ARG A 78 9.86 -9.94 -35.23
N ALA A 79 9.53 -9.94 -33.94
CA ALA A 79 8.91 -11.10 -33.31
C ALA A 79 7.53 -11.39 -33.94
N ALA A 80 6.73 -10.36 -34.26
CA ALA A 80 5.46 -10.52 -34.96
C ALA A 80 5.64 -11.03 -36.40
N GLU A 81 6.58 -10.48 -37.17
CA GLU A 81 6.93 -11.01 -38.50
C GLU A 81 7.39 -12.47 -38.44
N ALA A 82 8.22 -12.81 -37.44
CA ALA A 82 8.70 -14.17 -37.23
C ALA A 82 7.56 -15.14 -36.84
N LEU A 83 6.58 -14.66 -36.06
CA LEU A 83 5.38 -15.41 -35.72
C LEU A 83 4.57 -15.73 -36.99
N ASP A 84 4.24 -14.75 -37.81
CA ASP A 84 3.46 -14.97 -39.04
C ASP A 84 4.16 -15.95 -40.00
N ALA A 85 5.47 -15.79 -40.14
CA ALA A 85 6.29 -16.67 -40.98
C ALA A 85 6.42 -18.08 -40.40
N ALA A 86 6.44 -18.23 -39.07
CA ALA A 86 6.40 -19.53 -38.42
C ALA A 86 5.03 -20.21 -38.62
N VAL A 87 3.93 -19.49 -38.41
CA VAL A 87 2.57 -20.02 -38.58
C VAL A 87 2.30 -20.41 -40.03
N SER A 88 2.64 -19.56 -41.00
CA SER A 88 2.45 -19.87 -42.42
C SER A 88 3.24 -21.10 -42.89
N ARG A 89 4.38 -21.41 -42.26
CA ARG A 89 5.26 -22.51 -42.68
C ARG A 89 5.10 -23.79 -41.86
N LEU A 90 4.76 -23.69 -40.58
CA LEU A 90 4.67 -24.80 -39.64
C LEU A 90 3.22 -25.14 -39.23
N GLY A 91 2.27 -24.23 -39.46
CA GLY A 91 0.88 -24.35 -39.01
C GLY A 91 0.68 -24.04 -37.52
N SER A 92 1.71 -24.18 -36.70
CA SER A 92 1.66 -23.87 -35.26
C SER A 92 3.02 -23.44 -34.71
N LEU A 93 3.00 -22.86 -33.51
CA LEU A 93 4.18 -22.53 -32.72
C LEU A 93 4.19 -23.34 -31.42
N ASP A 94 5.36 -23.65 -30.86
CA ASP A 94 5.45 -24.24 -29.53
C ASP A 94 4.88 -23.25 -28.48
N PRO A 95 3.86 -23.64 -27.68
CA PRO A 95 3.28 -22.77 -26.65
C PRO A 95 4.30 -22.19 -25.68
N ARG A 96 5.36 -22.94 -25.35
CA ARG A 96 6.43 -22.47 -24.45
C ARG A 96 7.21 -21.31 -25.05
N SER A 97 7.35 -21.27 -26.37
CA SER A 97 8.02 -20.19 -27.10
C SER A 97 7.24 -18.90 -27.05
N LEU A 98 5.93 -19.00 -27.27
CA LEU A 98 5.03 -17.86 -27.15
C LEU A 98 5.06 -17.31 -25.72
N THR A 99 4.87 -18.17 -24.72
CA THR A 99 4.93 -17.76 -23.31
C THR A 99 6.25 -17.06 -22.95
N PHE A 100 7.39 -17.63 -23.33
CA PHE A 100 8.70 -17.04 -23.02
C PHE A 100 8.91 -15.70 -23.72
N SER A 101 8.46 -15.58 -24.98
CA SER A 101 8.56 -14.34 -25.75
C SER A 101 7.72 -13.22 -25.14
N LEU A 102 6.50 -13.54 -24.69
CA LEU A 102 5.63 -12.59 -23.98
C LEU A 102 6.24 -12.17 -22.63
N LEU A 103 6.85 -13.11 -21.89
CA LEU A 103 7.59 -12.80 -20.66
C LEU A 103 8.78 -11.86 -20.91
N SER A 104 9.53 -12.07 -22.00
CA SER A 104 10.66 -11.22 -22.38
C SER A 104 10.22 -9.81 -22.76
N LEU A 105 9.17 -9.67 -23.58
CA LEU A 105 8.59 -8.35 -23.91
C LEU A 105 8.06 -7.63 -22.66
N ARG A 106 7.42 -8.36 -21.75
CA ARG A 106 6.97 -7.82 -20.46
C ARG A 106 8.13 -7.35 -19.60
N ARG A 107 9.22 -8.13 -19.48
CA ARG A 107 10.43 -7.73 -18.74
C ARG A 107 11.10 -6.50 -19.34
N ALA A 108 11.01 -6.31 -20.65
CA ALA A 108 11.48 -5.12 -21.34
C ALA A 108 10.53 -3.91 -21.22
N GLY A 109 9.40 -4.01 -20.49
CA GLY A 109 8.40 -2.96 -20.36
C GLY A 109 7.54 -2.72 -21.61
N ARG A 110 7.68 -3.55 -22.65
CA ARG A 110 6.98 -3.44 -23.93
C ARG A 110 5.62 -4.15 -23.90
N LEU A 111 4.74 -3.71 -22.99
CA LEU A 111 3.45 -4.38 -22.73
C LEU A 111 2.46 -4.28 -23.91
N ALA A 112 2.40 -3.12 -24.58
CA ALA A 112 1.54 -2.94 -25.75
C ALA A 112 1.91 -3.90 -26.89
N ASP A 113 3.21 -4.11 -27.07
CA ASP A 113 3.73 -5.05 -28.05
C ASP A 113 3.46 -6.50 -27.67
N ALA A 114 3.56 -6.84 -26.38
CA ALA A 114 3.20 -8.17 -25.89
C ALA A 114 1.71 -8.47 -26.10
N ALA A 115 0.83 -7.51 -25.83
CA ALA A 115 -0.60 -7.61 -26.11
C ALA A 115 -0.87 -7.80 -27.60
N GLY A 116 -0.30 -6.95 -28.46
CA GLY A 116 -0.46 -7.09 -29.91
C GLY A 116 0.09 -8.41 -30.47
N LEU A 117 1.18 -8.93 -29.90
CA LEU A 117 1.73 -10.24 -30.29
C LEU A 117 0.79 -11.39 -29.88
N LEU A 118 0.19 -11.30 -28.70
CA LEU A 118 -0.78 -12.29 -28.21
C LEU A 118 -2.07 -12.26 -29.04
N GLU A 119 -2.62 -11.08 -29.34
CA GLU A 119 -3.79 -10.92 -30.23
C GLU A 119 -3.52 -11.53 -31.61
N ARG A 120 -2.33 -11.29 -32.17
CA ARG A 120 -1.92 -11.87 -33.45
C ARG A 120 -1.79 -13.39 -33.39
N ALA A 121 -1.30 -13.93 -32.28
CA ALA A 121 -1.22 -15.37 -32.02
C ALA A 121 -2.62 -16.00 -31.85
N LEU A 122 -3.56 -15.31 -31.20
CA LEU A 122 -4.96 -15.74 -31.06
C LEU A 122 -5.65 -15.88 -32.43
N GLY A 123 -5.43 -14.93 -33.33
CA GLY A 123 -5.98 -14.98 -34.69
C GLY A 123 -5.34 -16.02 -35.60
N SER A 124 -4.02 -16.24 -35.47
CA SER A 124 -3.25 -17.05 -36.44
C SER A 124 -3.02 -18.50 -35.98
N CYS A 125 -2.84 -18.74 -34.68
CA CYS A 125 -2.52 -20.04 -34.11
C CYS A 125 -3.09 -20.19 -32.68
N PRO A 126 -4.42 -20.22 -32.50
CA PRO A 126 -5.05 -20.24 -31.17
C PRO A 126 -4.60 -21.42 -30.30
N GLY A 127 -4.34 -22.59 -30.90
CA GLY A 127 -3.83 -23.78 -30.19
C GLY A 127 -2.44 -23.61 -29.57
N SER A 128 -1.68 -22.58 -29.96
CA SER A 128 -0.39 -22.25 -29.37
C SER A 128 -0.51 -21.31 -28.15
N VAL A 129 -1.68 -20.72 -27.93
CA VAL A 129 -1.93 -19.77 -26.84
C VAL A 129 -2.35 -20.54 -25.59
N SER A 130 -1.44 -20.61 -24.61
CA SER A 130 -1.78 -21.20 -23.31
C SER A 130 -2.46 -20.18 -22.38
N PRO A 131 -3.32 -20.62 -21.43
CA PRO A 131 -3.91 -19.73 -20.43
C PRO A 131 -2.86 -18.99 -19.60
N PHE A 132 -1.71 -19.64 -19.36
CA PHE A 132 -0.58 -19.02 -18.67
C PHE A 132 0.10 -17.92 -19.52
N ALA A 133 0.17 -18.07 -20.83
CA ALA A 133 0.67 -17.01 -21.72
C ALA A 133 -0.23 -15.76 -21.64
N ALA A 134 -1.54 -15.96 -21.60
CA ALA A 134 -2.51 -14.88 -21.46
C ALA A 134 -2.44 -14.19 -20.10
N SER A 135 -2.39 -14.96 -19.00
CA SER A 135 -2.32 -14.38 -17.65
C SER A 135 -1.07 -13.51 -17.47
N VAL A 136 0.06 -13.83 -18.11
CA VAL A 136 1.27 -13.00 -18.09
C VAL A 136 1.03 -11.61 -18.70
N VAL A 137 0.30 -11.54 -19.81
CA VAL A 137 -0.02 -10.28 -20.51
C VAL A 137 -1.08 -9.51 -19.75
N VAL A 138 -2.16 -10.17 -19.32
CA VAL A 138 -3.23 -9.58 -18.50
C VAL A 138 -2.67 -8.96 -17.22
N ASP A 139 -1.84 -9.69 -16.47
CA ASP A 139 -1.16 -9.18 -15.26
C ASP A 139 -0.28 -7.95 -15.58
N GLY A 140 0.39 -7.97 -16.74
CA GLY A 140 1.16 -6.83 -17.23
C GLY A 140 0.29 -5.60 -17.51
N LEU A 141 -0.82 -5.77 -18.23
CA LEU A 141 -1.76 -4.70 -18.57
C LEU A 141 -2.42 -4.12 -17.32
N CYS A 142 -2.89 -4.95 -16.40
CA CYS A 142 -3.46 -4.53 -15.12
C CYS A 142 -2.48 -3.66 -14.31
N LYS A 143 -1.21 -4.10 -14.20
CA LYS A 143 -0.17 -3.34 -13.48
C LYS A 143 0.18 -2.01 -14.14
N SER A 144 -0.06 -1.85 -15.44
CA SER A 144 0.13 -0.59 -16.17
C SER A 144 -1.10 0.34 -16.14
N GLY A 145 -2.21 -0.09 -15.51
CA GLY A 145 -3.47 0.66 -15.47
C GLY A 145 -4.35 0.50 -16.72
N ARG A 146 -3.95 -0.32 -17.70
CA ARG A 146 -4.72 -0.60 -18.93
C ARG A 146 -5.71 -1.74 -18.74
N VAL A 147 -6.61 -1.58 -17.78
CA VAL A 147 -7.51 -2.67 -17.34
C VAL A 147 -8.55 -3.03 -18.40
N ASP A 148 -9.09 -2.04 -19.11
CA ASP A 148 -10.09 -2.28 -20.15
C ASP A 148 -9.52 -3.09 -21.33
N ASP A 149 -8.24 -2.89 -21.67
CA ASP A 149 -7.56 -3.68 -22.68
C ASP A 149 -7.34 -5.13 -22.20
N ALA A 150 -7.02 -5.31 -20.91
CA ALA A 150 -6.88 -6.63 -20.30
C ALA A 150 -8.22 -7.39 -20.30
N ARG A 151 -9.33 -6.68 -20.03
CA ARG A 151 -10.69 -7.22 -20.08
C ARG A 151 -11.07 -7.64 -21.49
N ARG A 152 -10.89 -6.77 -22.49
CA ARG A 152 -11.15 -7.08 -23.91
C ARG A 152 -10.38 -8.31 -24.38
N LEU A 153 -9.10 -8.39 -24.03
CA LEU A 153 -8.27 -9.53 -24.37
C LEU A 153 -8.86 -10.83 -23.85
N LEU A 154 -9.31 -10.87 -22.58
CA LEU A 154 -9.95 -12.05 -22.00
C LEU A 154 -11.30 -12.37 -22.64
N ASP A 155 -12.12 -11.37 -22.95
CA ASP A 155 -13.43 -11.57 -23.59
C ASP A 155 -13.30 -12.13 -25.02
N ASP A 156 -12.18 -11.86 -25.71
CA ASP A 156 -11.89 -12.38 -27.05
C ASP A 156 -11.32 -13.82 -27.03
N MET A 157 -10.68 -14.28 -25.94
CA MET A 157 -10.04 -15.61 -25.90
C MET A 157 -11.03 -16.78 -26.10
N PRO A 158 -12.21 -16.81 -25.44
CA PRO A 158 -13.21 -17.85 -25.67
C PRO A 158 -13.71 -17.89 -27.12
N ARG A 159 -13.78 -16.73 -27.80
CA ARG A 159 -14.18 -16.65 -29.22
C ARG A 159 -13.20 -17.37 -30.14
N HIS A 160 -11.95 -17.49 -29.73
CA HIS A 160 -10.90 -18.22 -30.45
C HIS A 160 -10.72 -19.67 -29.94
N GLY A 161 -11.60 -20.15 -29.05
CA GLY A 161 -11.56 -21.50 -28.51
C GLY A 161 -10.47 -21.74 -27.46
N VAL A 162 -9.93 -20.67 -26.85
CA VAL A 162 -8.96 -20.79 -25.77
C VAL A 162 -9.70 -20.78 -24.43
N SER A 163 -9.60 -21.88 -23.68
CA SER A 163 -10.20 -21.97 -22.34
C SER A 163 -9.43 -21.12 -21.33
N LEU A 164 -10.14 -20.29 -20.59
CA LEU A 164 -9.56 -19.48 -19.52
C LEU A 164 -9.49 -20.27 -18.22
N ASN A 165 -8.60 -19.84 -17.31
CA ASN A 165 -8.52 -20.38 -15.96
C ASN A 165 -8.51 -19.25 -14.92
N ALA A 166 -8.61 -19.60 -13.64
CA ALA A 166 -8.69 -18.62 -12.55
C ALA A 166 -7.50 -17.63 -12.52
N LEU A 167 -6.30 -18.05 -12.94
CA LEU A 167 -5.13 -17.16 -12.98
C LEU A 167 -5.31 -15.95 -13.91
N CYS A 168 -6.08 -16.12 -15.00
CA CYS A 168 -6.39 -15.03 -15.93
C CYS A 168 -7.27 -13.97 -15.26
N TYR A 169 -8.28 -14.40 -14.53
CA TYR A 169 -9.22 -13.52 -13.83
C TYR A 169 -8.64 -12.92 -12.54
N ASN A 170 -7.76 -13.62 -11.83
CA ASN A 170 -7.15 -13.14 -10.59
C ASN A 170 -6.45 -11.78 -10.75
N SER A 171 -5.79 -11.52 -11.88
CA SER A 171 -5.16 -10.22 -12.14
C SER A 171 -6.17 -9.09 -12.38
N LEU A 172 -7.33 -9.38 -12.98
CA LEU A 172 -8.43 -8.41 -13.08
C LEU A 172 -9.09 -8.19 -11.71
N LEU A 173 -9.36 -9.26 -10.97
CA LEU A 173 -9.92 -9.20 -9.62
C LEU A 173 -9.04 -8.34 -8.69
N ASP A 174 -7.72 -8.55 -8.63
CA ASP A 174 -6.82 -7.71 -7.81
C ASP A 174 -6.88 -6.24 -8.25
N CYS A 175 -7.02 -5.98 -9.55
CA CYS A 175 -7.10 -4.61 -10.05
C CYS A 175 -8.44 -3.93 -9.67
N TYR A 176 -9.58 -4.59 -9.90
CA TYR A 176 -10.90 -4.06 -9.57
C TYR A 176 -11.08 -3.89 -8.05
N VAL A 177 -10.53 -4.82 -7.25
CA VAL A 177 -10.45 -4.70 -5.79
C VAL A 177 -9.68 -3.44 -5.38
N ARG A 178 -8.52 -3.17 -5.97
CA ARG A 178 -7.74 -1.94 -5.67
C ARG A 178 -8.45 -0.67 -6.10
N GLN A 179 -9.25 -0.73 -7.17
CA GLN A 179 -10.09 0.37 -7.64
C GLN A 179 -11.38 0.56 -6.82
N LYS A 180 -11.69 -0.37 -5.89
CA LYS A 180 -12.94 -0.42 -5.11
C LYS A 180 -14.20 -0.50 -5.99
N ASP A 181 -14.09 -1.20 -7.12
CA ASP A 181 -15.21 -1.42 -8.04
C ASP A 181 -15.86 -2.78 -7.73
N ASP A 182 -16.70 -2.81 -6.69
CA ASP A 182 -17.37 -4.03 -6.23
C ASP A 182 -18.31 -4.63 -7.31
N GLY A 183 -18.86 -3.80 -8.19
CA GLY A 183 -19.74 -4.25 -9.28
C GLY A 183 -19.01 -5.10 -10.30
N ARG A 184 -17.84 -4.64 -10.76
CA ARG A 184 -16.99 -5.42 -11.69
C ARG A 184 -16.39 -6.66 -11.03
N VAL A 185 -16.09 -6.62 -9.72
CA VAL A 185 -15.65 -7.81 -9.00
C VAL A 185 -16.73 -8.90 -9.04
N GLN A 186 -17.98 -8.55 -8.73
CA GLN A 186 -19.09 -9.49 -8.76
C GLN A 186 -19.36 -10.04 -10.17
N GLU A 187 -19.30 -9.19 -11.21
CA GLU A 187 -19.43 -9.62 -12.61
C GLU A 187 -18.38 -10.68 -12.99
N ILE A 188 -17.12 -10.51 -12.57
CA ILE A 188 -16.06 -11.49 -12.86
C ILE A 188 -16.29 -12.80 -12.12
N LEU A 189 -16.75 -12.76 -10.86
CA LEU A 189 -17.06 -13.97 -10.10
C LEU A 189 -18.22 -14.75 -10.74
N GLU A 190 -19.28 -14.05 -11.17
CA GLU A 190 -20.40 -14.65 -11.89
C GLU A 190 -19.96 -15.29 -13.21
N ILE A 191 -19.02 -14.68 -13.94
CA ILE A 191 -18.45 -15.28 -15.15
C ILE A 191 -17.65 -16.54 -14.82
N MET A 192 -16.82 -16.50 -13.77
CA MET A 192 -16.06 -17.69 -13.34
C MET A 192 -16.99 -18.84 -12.97
N GLU A 193 -18.09 -18.57 -12.26
CA GLU A 193 -19.11 -19.57 -11.92
C GLU A 193 -19.82 -20.13 -13.16
N ASN A 194 -20.28 -19.26 -14.08
CA ASN A 194 -21.00 -19.66 -15.28
C ASN A 194 -20.14 -20.49 -16.25
N GLU A 195 -18.84 -20.21 -16.34
CA GLU A 195 -17.88 -20.94 -17.17
C GLU A 195 -17.31 -22.19 -16.46
N GLY A 196 -17.71 -22.47 -15.22
CA GLY A 196 -17.23 -23.62 -14.45
C GLY A 196 -15.75 -23.52 -14.06
N ILE A 197 -15.21 -22.30 -13.92
CA ILE A 197 -13.82 -22.05 -13.57
C ILE A 197 -13.67 -22.10 -12.05
N GLU A 198 -13.04 -23.17 -11.56
CA GLU A 198 -12.79 -23.34 -10.12
C GLU A 198 -11.89 -22.23 -9.56
N ALA A 199 -12.36 -21.58 -8.49
CA ALA A 199 -11.59 -20.58 -7.77
C ALA A 199 -10.34 -21.20 -7.13
N THR A 200 -9.23 -20.45 -7.17
CA THR A 200 -7.94 -20.90 -6.61
C THR A 200 -7.68 -20.23 -5.25
N VAL A 201 -6.69 -20.73 -4.50
CA VAL A 201 -6.20 -20.09 -3.27
C VAL A 201 -5.86 -18.61 -3.49
N GLY A 202 -5.29 -18.28 -4.66
CA GLY A 202 -4.99 -16.90 -5.05
C GLY A 202 -6.26 -16.04 -5.22
N THR A 203 -7.33 -16.62 -5.78
CA THR A 203 -8.64 -15.97 -5.91
C THR A 203 -9.21 -15.62 -4.53
N TYR A 204 -9.27 -16.60 -3.63
CA TYR A 204 -9.76 -16.39 -2.26
C TYR A 204 -8.89 -15.38 -1.50
N THR A 205 -7.56 -15.41 -1.68
CA THR A 205 -6.64 -14.45 -1.02
C THR A 205 -6.94 -13.00 -1.44
N ILE A 206 -7.18 -12.75 -2.72
CA ILE A 206 -7.51 -11.41 -3.25
C ILE A 206 -8.84 -10.92 -2.67
N LEU A 207 -9.87 -11.78 -2.68
CA LEU A 207 -11.19 -11.43 -2.16
C LEU A 207 -11.15 -11.15 -0.66
N VAL A 208 -10.44 -11.97 0.12
CA VAL A 208 -10.28 -11.76 1.57
C VAL A 208 -9.52 -10.46 1.88
N ASP A 209 -8.46 -10.12 1.13
CA ASP A 209 -7.72 -8.87 1.35
C ASP A 209 -8.57 -7.61 1.01
N SER A 210 -9.43 -7.73 -0.01
CA SER A 210 -10.45 -6.71 -0.34
C SER A 210 -11.38 -6.47 0.84
N LEU A 211 -12.03 -7.54 1.30
CA LEU A 211 -13.04 -7.48 2.38
C LEU A 211 -12.41 -7.09 3.73
N SER A 212 -11.16 -7.48 3.96
CA SER A 212 -10.35 -7.03 5.11
C SER A 212 -10.19 -5.51 5.14
N THR A 213 -10.14 -4.86 3.98
CA THR A 213 -10.08 -3.40 3.86
C THR A 213 -11.44 -2.75 4.07
N ALA A 214 -12.52 -3.40 3.61
CA ALA A 214 -13.91 -2.99 3.87
C ALA A 214 -14.39 -3.25 5.31
N ARG A 215 -13.66 -4.07 6.08
CA ARG A 215 -14.03 -4.57 7.43
C ARG A 215 -15.32 -5.40 7.46
N ASP A 216 -15.69 -6.02 6.34
CA ASP A 216 -16.85 -6.90 6.23
C ASP A 216 -16.50 -8.35 6.60
N ILE A 217 -16.55 -8.66 7.90
CA ILE A 217 -16.14 -9.98 8.44
C ILE A 217 -17.08 -11.09 7.99
N SER A 218 -18.38 -10.79 7.88
CA SER A 218 -19.40 -11.80 7.56
C SER A 218 -19.15 -12.42 6.19
N LYS A 219 -18.76 -11.59 5.20
CA LYS A 219 -18.37 -12.08 3.88
C LYS A 219 -17.03 -12.83 3.90
N VAL A 220 -16.07 -12.41 4.73
CA VAL A 220 -14.81 -13.16 4.90
C VAL A 220 -15.08 -14.56 5.45
N GLU A 221 -15.98 -14.69 6.43
CA GLU A 221 -16.39 -15.99 6.97
C GLU A 221 -17.09 -16.87 5.94
N ALA A 222 -17.98 -16.27 5.13
CA ALA A 222 -18.65 -16.99 4.05
C ALA A 222 -17.64 -17.54 3.03
N LEU A 223 -16.73 -16.71 2.52
CA LEU A 223 -15.70 -17.12 1.56
C LEU A 223 -14.74 -18.17 2.13
N PHE A 224 -14.36 -18.04 3.40
CA PHE A 224 -13.45 -19.00 4.03
C PHE A 224 -14.13 -20.36 4.25
N ASN A 225 -15.43 -20.38 4.56
CA ASN A 225 -16.20 -21.62 4.65
C ASN A 225 -16.47 -22.24 3.28
N GLU A 226 -16.74 -21.42 2.26
CA GLU A 226 -16.91 -21.86 0.87
C GLU A 226 -15.63 -22.52 0.33
N MET A 227 -14.47 -21.90 0.56
CA MET A 227 -13.17 -22.49 0.20
C MET A 227 -13.01 -23.90 0.81
N LYS A 228 -13.36 -24.05 2.09
CA LYS A 228 -13.31 -25.36 2.78
C LYS A 228 -14.28 -26.36 2.17
N ALA A 229 -15.50 -25.94 1.84
CA ALA A 229 -16.49 -26.78 1.17
C ALA A 229 -16.02 -27.24 -0.21
N ASN A 230 -15.27 -26.39 -0.92
CA ASN A 230 -14.66 -26.69 -2.21
C ASN A 230 -13.34 -27.48 -2.12
N ASN A 231 -12.92 -27.90 -0.92
CA ASN A 231 -11.66 -28.63 -0.67
C ASN A 231 -10.39 -27.92 -1.19
N VAL A 232 -10.40 -26.59 -1.26
CA VAL A 232 -9.24 -25.81 -1.69
C VAL A 232 -8.25 -25.68 -0.52
N VAL A 233 -7.04 -26.20 -0.68
CA VAL A 233 -6.00 -26.18 0.37
C VAL A 233 -5.41 -24.78 0.50
N GLY A 234 -5.68 -24.09 1.61
CA GLY A 234 -5.15 -22.75 1.88
C GLY A 234 -3.63 -22.74 2.04
N ASP A 235 -2.98 -21.68 1.55
CA ASP A 235 -1.56 -21.42 1.78
C ASP A 235 -1.35 -20.39 2.89
N VAL A 236 -0.08 -20.17 3.27
CA VAL A 236 0.27 -19.19 4.33
C VAL A 236 -0.22 -17.77 4.02
N TYR A 237 -0.34 -17.40 2.74
CA TYR A 237 -0.77 -16.06 2.33
C TYR A 237 -2.26 -15.86 2.56
N LEU A 238 -3.08 -16.85 2.23
CA LEU A 238 -4.50 -16.85 2.54
C LEU A 238 -4.75 -16.79 4.04
N TYR A 239 -4.14 -17.69 4.82
CA TYR A 239 -4.30 -17.69 6.28
C TYR A 239 -3.91 -16.34 6.88
N THR A 240 -2.80 -15.75 6.40
CA THR A 240 -2.37 -14.40 6.81
C THR A 240 -3.40 -13.32 6.44
N ALA A 241 -4.04 -13.40 5.27
CA ALA A 241 -5.07 -12.45 4.84
C ALA A 241 -6.34 -12.56 5.72
N VAL A 242 -6.79 -13.79 6.02
CA VAL A 242 -7.94 -14.05 6.90
C VAL A 242 -7.66 -13.56 8.32
N ILE A 243 -6.48 -13.86 8.85
CA ILE A 243 -6.01 -13.37 10.14
C ILE A 243 -6.00 -11.84 10.16
N ASN A 244 -5.46 -11.19 9.13
CA ASN A 244 -5.46 -9.72 9.01
C ASN A 244 -6.87 -9.13 8.99
N ALA A 245 -7.82 -9.78 8.30
CA ALA A 245 -9.22 -9.38 8.29
C ALA A 245 -9.82 -9.39 9.70
N TYR A 246 -9.66 -10.50 10.44
CA TYR A 246 -10.12 -10.61 11.82
C TYR A 246 -9.42 -9.61 12.76
N CYS A 247 -8.12 -9.38 12.59
CA CYS A 247 -7.39 -8.39 13.37
C CYS A 247 -7.87 -6.95 13.13
N ARG A 248 -8.16 -6.59 11.88
CA ARG A 248 -8.68 -5.24 11.54
C ARG A 248 -10.07 -5.00 12.12
N ALA A 249 -10.89 -6.03 12.13
CA ALA A 249 -12.20 -6.10 12.74
C ALA A 249 -12.19 -6.10 14.29
N GLY A 250 -11.05 -6.40 14.91
CA GLY A 250 -10.94 -6.50 16.37
C GLY A 250 -11.32 -7.87 16.94
N ASN A 251 -11.59 -8.88 16.11
CA ASN A 251 -11.95 -10.22 16.56
C ASN A 251 -10.71 -11.12 16.74
N MET A 252 -9.91 -10.82 17.77
CA MET A 252 -8.64 -11.54 18.00
C MET A 252 -8.82 -13.01 18.38
N ARG A 253 -9.96 -13.36 19.00
CA ARG A 253 -10.27 -14.77 19.33
C ARG A 253 -10.39 -15.62 18.08
N ARG A 254 -11.04 -15.10 17.02
CA ARG A 254 -11.12 -15.79 15.73
C ARG A 254 -9.77 -15.78 15.02
N ALA A 255 -9.04 -14.67 15.05
CA ALA A 255 -7.70 -14.59 14.46
C ALA A 255 -6.74 -15.65 15.03
N ALA A 256 -6.73 -15.85 16.35
CA ALA A 256 -5.93 -16.89 16.99
C ALA A 256 -6.37 -18.31 16.58
N LYS A 257 -7.68 -18.58 16.53
CA LYS A 257 -8.19 -19.89 16.05
C LYS A 257 -7.78 -20.20 14.61
N VAL A 258 -7.72 -19.18 13.74
CA VAL A 258 -7.27 -19.36 12.35
C VAL A 258 -5.77 -19.63 12.29
N LEU A 259 -4.97 -19.09 13.22
CA LEU A 259 -3.56 -19.49 13.35
C LEU A 259 -3.44 -20.95 13.79
N ASP A 260 -4.20 -21.36 14.80
CA ASP A 260 -4.22 -22.77 15.25
C ASP A 260 -4.65 -23.71 14.11
N GLU A 261 -5.60 -23.29 13.28
CA GLU A 261 -6.03 -24.01 12.09
C GLU A 261 -4.95 -24.06 10.99
N CYS A 262 -4.23 -22.95 10.78
CA CYS A 262 -3.08 -22.88 9.87
C CYS A 262 -2.02 -23.93 10.26
N VAL A 263 -1.63 -23.95 11.54
CA VAL A 263 -0.66 -24.92 12.08
C VAL A 263 -1.21 -26.35 12.04
N GLY A 264 -2.48 -26.54 12.40
CA GLY A 264 -3.15 -27.85 12.38
C GLY A 264 -3.24 -28.46 10.99
N ASN A 265 -3.30 -27.64 9.94
CA ASN A 265 -3.29 -28.08 8.54
C ASN A 265 -1.88 -28.25 7.96
N GLY A 266 -0.83 -28.15 8.78
CA GLY A 266 0.56 -28.31 8.34
C GLY A 266 1.12 -27.11 7.56
N VAL A 267 0.47 -25.95 7.62
CA VAL A 267 0.96 -24.72 6.99
C VAL A 267 1.77 -23.93 8.02
N GLU A 268 3.08 -23.82 7.78
CA GLU A 268 4.00 -23.09 8.65
C GLU A 268 3.73 -21.57 8.60
N PRO A 269 3.33 -20.93 9.72
CA PRO A 269 3.17 -19.49 9.78
C PRO A 269 4.52 -18.79 9.60
N ASN A 270 4.55 -17.72 8.82
CA ASN A 270 5.78 -16.96 8.59
C ASN A 270 5.82 -15.66 9.42
N GLU A 271 6.93 -14.91 9.31
CA GLU A 271 7.12 -13.63 10.00
C GLU A 271 5.96 -12.65 9.80
N ARG A 272 5.34 -12.66 8.61
CA ARG A 272 4.22 -11.78 8.28
C ARG A 272 2.95 -12.21 9.02
N THR A 273 2.69 -13.51 9.15
CA THR A 273 1.54 -14.05 9.88
C THR A 273 1.59 -13.62 11.35
N TYR A 274 2.72 -13.85 12.02
CA TYR A 274 2.93 -13.42 13.41
C TYR A 274 2.87 -11.89 13.53
N GLY A 275 3.51 -11.15 12.63
CA GLY A 275 3.50 -9.68 12.66
C GLY A 275 2.10 -9.07 12.57
N VAL A 276 1.19 -9.68 11.80
CA VAL A 276 -0.21 -9.24 11.71
C VAL A 276 -0.96 -9.49 13.02
N LEU A 277 -0.81 -10.67 13.64
CA LEU A 277 -1.45 -10.99 14.92
C LEU A 277 -0.94 -10.09 16.03
N ILE A 278 0.38 -9.95 16.16
CA ILE A 278 1.03 -9.08 17.15
C ILE A 278 0.48 -7.66 17.02
N LYS A 279 0.47 -7.10 15.80
CA LYS A 279 -0.12 -5.78 15.53
C LYS A 279 -1.60 -5.70 15.94
N GLY A 280 -2.35 -6.77 15.69
CA GLY A 280 -3.75 -6.90 16.10
C GLY A 280 -3.91 -6.82 17.63
N PHE A 281 -3.21 -7.68 18.37
CA PHE A 281 -3.25 -7.71 19.84
C PHE A 281 -2.76 -6.41 20.46
N CYS A 282 -1.68 -5.82 19.94
CA CYS A 282 -1.19 -4.51 20.35
C CYS A 282 -2.23 -3.39 20.17
N LYS A 283 -3.00 -3.41 19.07
CA LYS A 283 -4.06 -2.41 18.81
C LYS A 283 -5.17 -2.47 19.87
N ILE A 284 -5.56 -3.67 20.30
CA ILE A 284 -6.58 -3.84 21.36
C ILE A 284 -5.98 -3.58 22.75
N GLY A 285 -4.67 -3.74 22.90
CA GLY A 285 -3.94 -3.51 24.16
C GLY A 285 -3.75 -4.76 25.00
N GLN A 286 -3.93 -5.94 24.41
CA GLN A 286 -3.59 -7.21 25.04
C GLN A 286 -2.09 -7.47 24.79
N MET A 287 -1.23 -6.80 25.55
CA MET A 287 0.21 -6.85 25.32
C MET A 287 0.80 -8.20 25.73
N GLU A 288 0.26 -8.83 26.77
CA GLU A 288 0.67 -10.16 27.21
C GLU A 288 0.45 -11.21 26.12
N ALA A 289 -0.65 -11.11 25.37
CA ALA A 289 -0.92 -11.98 24.23
C ALA A 289 0.07 -11.74 23.07
N ALA A 290 0.46 -10.48 22.85
CA ALA A 290 1.48 -10.14 21.86
C ALA A 290 2.86 -10.67 22.26
N GLU A 291 3.22 -10.61 23.54
CA GLU A 291 4.46 -11.21 24.08
C GLU A 291 4.47 -12.74 23.94
N MET A 292 3.35 -13.41 24.24
CA MET A 292 3.24 -14.86 24.04
C MET A 292 3.46 -15.25 22.58
N LEU A 293 2.92 -14.48 21.63
CA LEU A 293 3.13 -14.72 20.20
C LEU A 293 4.58 -14.48 19.77
N LEU A 294 5.29 -13.53 20.37
CA LEU A 294 6.74 -13.38 20.14
C LEU A 294 7.51 -14.60 20.63
N ALA A 295 7.19 -15.08 21.83
CA ALA A 295 7.85 -16.25 22.41
C ALA A 295 7.58 -17.51 21.57
N ASP A 296 6.34 -17.70 21.11
CA ASP A 296 5.99 -18.78 20.19
C ASP A 296 6.74 -18.66 18.86
N MET A 297 6.77 -17.47 18.26
CA MET A 297 7.51 -17.20 17.02
C MET A 297 9.00 -17.58 17.15
N GLN A 298 9.64 -17.23 18.27
CA GLN A 298 11.03 -17.63 18.55
C GLN A 298 11.15 -19.14 18.77
N GLY A 299 10.20 -19.77 19.46
CA GLY A 299 10.15 -21.22 19.71
C GLY A 299 10.01 -22.04 18.43
N GLN A 300 9.30 -21.52 17.42
CA GLN A 300 9.17 -22.13 16.09
C GLN A 300 10.36 -21.85 15.17
N GLY A 301 11.39 -21.11 15.63
CA GLY A 301 12.56 -20.78 14.82
C GLY A 301 12.31 -19.70 13.75
N VAL A 302 11.18 -18.98 13.84
CA VAL A 302 10.88 -17.87 12.94
C VAL A 302 11.67 -16.64 13.40
N GLY A 303 12.49 -16.08 12.51
CA GLY A 303 13.43 -15.02 12.85
C GLY A 303 12.74 -13.72 13.27
N LEU A 304 13.17 -13.14 14.40
CA LEU A 304 12.73 -11.79 14.76
C LEU A 304 13.34 -10.77 13.80
N ASN A 305 12.51 -9.88 13.27
CA ASN A 305 12.94 -8.77 12.43
C ASN A 305 12.62 -7.42 13.09
N GLN A 306 13.19 -6.34 12.55
CA GLN A 306 12.99 -4.98 13.07
C GLN A 306 11.52 -4.52 13.02
N ILE A 307 10.72 -5.06 12.10
CA ILE A 307 9.30 -4.70 11.94
C ILE A 307 8.49 -5.19 13.14
N ILE A 308 8.77 -6.40 13.63
CA ILE A 308 8.08 -6.99 14.78
C ILE A 308 8.38 -6.21 16.05
N PHE A 309 9.65 -5.91 16.31
CA PHE A 309 10.01 -5.08 17.47
C PHE A 309 9.39 -3.68 17.40
N ASN A 310 9.42 -3.03 16.23
CA ASN A 310 8.78 -1.73 16.04
C ASN A 310 7.26 -1.80 16.25
N THR A 311 6.62 -2.91 15.88
CA THR A 311 5.19 -3.15 16.11
C THR A 311 4.88 -3.24 17.61
N MET A 312 5.70 -3.96 18.37
CA MET A 312 5.57 -4.05 19.83
C MET A 312 5.79 -2.70 20.50
N ILE A 313 6.86 -2.00 20.14
CA ILE A 313 7.18 -0.65 20.62
C ILE A 313 5.99 0.29 20.38
N ASP A 314 5.45 0.33 19.16
CA ASP A 314 4.25 1.14 18.85
C ASP A 314 3.03 0.72 19.69
N GLY A 315 2.84 -0.60 19.89
CA GLY A 315 1.81 -1.15 20.77
C GLY A 315 1.88 -0.62 22.20
N TYR A 316 3.03 -0.77 22.87
CA TYR A 316 3.26 -0.27 24.22
C TYR A 316 3.12 1.26 24.28
N CYS A 317 3.71 1.99 23.33
CA CYS A 317 3.63 3.45 23.26
C CYS A 317 2.19 3.96 23.07
N ARG A 318 1.31 3.23 22.38
CA ARG A 318 -0.12 3.58 22.24
C ARG A 318 -0.91 3.35 23.52
N LYS A 319 -0.50 2.39 24.35
CA LYS A 319 -1.14 2.08 25.64
C LYS A 319 -0.54 2.87 26.81
N GLY A 320 0.43 3.75 26.55
CA GLY A 320 1.10 4.55 27.58
C GLY A 320 2.16 3.79 28.38
N MET A 321 2.42 2.52 28.06
CA MET A 321 3.42 1.67 28.72
C MET A 321 4.82 1.89 28.14
N VAL A 322 5.28 3.15 28.16
CA VAL A 322 6.50 3.54 27.43
C VAL A 322 7.77 2.92 28.02
N ASP A 323 7.79 2.61 29.32
CA ASP A 323 8.92 1.92 29.94
C ASP A 323 9.14 0.51 29.37
N ASP A 324 8.07 -0.23 29.07
CA ASP A 324 8.17 -1.54 28.43
C ASP A 324 8.64 -1.41 26.96
N ALA A 325 8.22 -0.36 26.27
CA ALA A 325 8.75 -0.02 24.95
C ALA A 325 10.27 0.26 24.99
N LEU A 326 10.75 0.96 26.02
CA LEU A 326 12.18 1.22 26.23
C LEU A 326 12.96 -0.05 26.61
N LYS A 327 12.35 -1.00 27.34
CA LYS A 327 12.96 -2.33 27.57
C LYS A 327 13.19 -3.08 26.26
N ILE A 328 12.24 -3.00 25.32
CA ILE A 328 12.40 -3.60 23.99
C ILE A 328 13.53 -2.92 23.22
N LYS A 329 13.61 -1.58 23.25
CA LYS A 329 14.75 -0.84 22.69
C LYS A 329 16.09 -1.37 23.21
N ALA A 330 16.22 -1.49 24.54
CA ALA A 330 17.44 -1.99 25.17
C ALA A 330 17.75 -3.44 24.77
N ALA A 331 16.73 -4.29 24.62
CA ALA A 331 16.90 -5.65 24.12
C ALA A 331 17.39 -5.69 22.65
N MET A 332 16.84 -4.83 21.78
CA MET A 332 17.29 -4.71 20.39
C MET A 332 18.76 -4.30 20.30
N GLU A 333 19.17 -3.29 21.09
CA GLU A 333 20.55 -2.83 21.14
C GLU A 333 21.50 -3.92 21.66
N LYS A 334 21.07 -4.69 22.68
CA LYS A 334 21.86 -5.81 23.22
C LYS A 334 22.11 -6.94 22.21
N ILE A 335 21.16 -7.17 21.30
CA ILE A 335 21.29 -8.17 20.22
C ILE A 335 22.09 -7.60 19.03
N GLY A 336 22.45 -6.30 19.05
CA GLY A 336 23.20 -5.64 17.98
C GLY A 336 22.32 -5.19 16.81
N VAL A 337 21.01 -5.05 17.01
CA VAL A 337 20.10 -4.52 15.99
C VAL A 337 20.24 -3.01 15.91
N GLU A 338 20.71 -2.49 14.78
CA GLU A 338 20.77 -1.04 14.54
C GLU A 338 19.36 -0.45 14.48
N LEU A 339 19.08 0.49 15.38
CA LEU A 339 17.78 1.16 15.44
C LEU A 339 17.62 2.11 14.25
N ASN A 340 16.50 1.99 13.54
CA ASN A 340 16.19 2.86 12.42
C ASN A 340 15.35 4.06 12.86
N ILE A 341 15.14 4.99 11.93
CA ILE A 341 14.36 6.20 12.14
C ILE A 341 12.94 5.95 12.67
N TYR A 342 12.31 4.83 12.29
CA TYR A 342 10.97 4.49 12.75
C TYR A 342 10.96 4.12 14.23
N THR A 343 11.96 3.39 14.71
CA THR A 343 12.07 3.02 16.13
C THR A 343 12.19 4.26 17.01
N TYR A 344 13.12 5.16 16.69
CA TYR A 344 13.32 6.42 17.41
C TYR A 344 12.08 7.31 17.42
N ASN A 345 11.46 7.52 16.25
CA ASN A 345 10.26 8.37 16.14
C ASN A 345 9.06 7.78 16.89
N THR A 346 8.89 6.46 16.88
CA THR A 346 7.79 5.79 17.59
C THR A 346 7.93 5.95 19.11
N LEU A 347 9.13 5.70 19.64
CA LEU A 347 9.44 5.90 21.06
C LEU A 347 9.31 7.36 21.47
N ALA A 348 9.84 8.30 20.69
CA ALA A 348 9.73 9.73 20.96
C ALA A 348 8.27 10.19 20.98
N CYS A 349 7.44 9.69 20.06
CA CYS A 349 5.99 9.95 20.07
C CYS A 349 5.31 9.34 21.30
N GLY A 350 5.68 8.12 21.70
CA GLY A 350 5.21 7.48 22.94
C GLY A 350 5.55 8.28 24.18
N LEU A 351 6.82 8.66 24.34
CA LEU A 351 7.32 9.52 25.42
C LEU A 351 6.58 10.86 25.47
N CYS A 352 6.32 11.47 24.30
CA CYS A 352 5.55 12.70 24.20
C CYS A 352 4.08 12.57 24.64
N ARG A 353 3.47 11.38 24.55
CA ARG A 353 2.09 11.12 24.99
C ARG A 353 1.99 10.99 26.51
N VAL A 354 3.00 10.43 27.16
CA VAL A 354 3.10 10.32 28.63
C VAL A 354 3.78 11.53 29.28
N ASN A 355 3.94 12.63 28.52
CA ASN A 355 4.53 13.89 28.96
C ASN A 355 6.00 13.80 29.44
N ARG A 356 6.76 12.79 29.00
CA ARG A 356 8.22 12.65 29.24
C ARG A 356 9.01 13.33 28.12
N LEU A 357 8.85 14.65 28.01
CA LEU A 357 9.33 15.44 26.87
C LEU A 357 10.86 15.50 26.78
N ASP A 358 11.56 15.63 27.92
CA ASP A 358 13.02 15.69 27.96
C ASP A 358 13.67 14.40 27.46
N GLU A 359 13.10 13.25 27.81
CA GLU A 359 13.56 11.94 27.32
C GLU A 359 13.29 11.77 25.84
N ALA A 360 12.11 12.21 25.35
CA ALA A 360 11.80 12.19 23.92
C ALA A 360 12.80 13.04 23.13
N LYS A 361 13.12 14.24 23.63
CA LYS A 361 14.09 15.15 23.03
C LYS A 361 15.49 14.56 23.02
N THR A 362 15.94 14.03 24.15
CA THR A 362 17.25 13.37 24.29
C THR A 362 17.37 12.20 23.31
N LEU A 363 16.32 11.38 23.20
CA LEU A 363 16.29 10.24 22.28
C LEU A 363 16.44 10.66 20.82
N LEU A 364 15.78 11.76 20.41
CA LEU A 364 15.90 12.28 19.04
C LEU A 364 17.25 12.96 18.77
N HIS A 365 17.89 13.57 19.78
CA HIS A 365 19.26 14.06 19.64
C HIS A 365 20.27 12.92 19.50
N ILE A 366 20.16 11.86 20.29
CA ILE A 366 20.98 10.64 20.15
C ILE A 366 20.81 10.05 18.73
N MET A 367 19.58 10.00 18.22
CA MET A 367 19.31 9.55 16.84
C MET A 367 20.15 10.32 15.81
N ILE A 368 20.21 11.65 15.95
CA ILE A 368 20.98 12.54 15.06
C ILE A 368 22.48 12.31 15.22
N GLU A 369 22.97 12.18 16.45
CA GLU A 369 24.38 11.93 16.75
C GLU A 369 24.87 10.57 16.20
N MET A 370 23.99 9.57 16.19
CA MET A 370 24.24 8.25 15.58
C MET A 370 24.20 8.27 14.05
N GLY A 371 24.01 9.43 13.42
CA GLY A 371 24.00 9.58 11.96
C GLY A 371 22.69 9.19 11.28
N VAL A 372 21.62 8.92 12.04
CA VAL A 372 20.31 8.60 11.48
C VAL A 372 19.63 9.92 11.04
N VAL A 373 19.44 10.08 9.74
CA VAL A 373 18.92 11.31 9.13
C VAL A 373 17.47 11.58 9.57
N PRO A 374 17.18 12.74 10.21
CA PRO A 374 15.81 13.12 10.57
C PRO A 374 14.87 13.23 9.37
N ASN A 375 13.61 12.82 9.55
CA ASN A 375 12.55 13.02 8.57
C ASN A 375 11.51 14.01 9.11
N TYR A 376 10.43 14.23 8.34
CA TYR A 376 9.37 15.16 8.73
C TYR A 376 8.71 14.78 10.08
N VAL A 377 8.65 13.49 10.44
CA VAL A 377 8.09 13.04 11.73
C VAL A 377 9.01 13.46 12.87
N THR A 378 10.33 13.25 12.73
CA THR A 378 11.33 13.68 13.72
C THR A 378 11.23 15.18 14.00
N TYR A 379 11.27 16.00 12.94
CA TYR A 379 11.14 17.45 13.07
C TYR A 379 9.81 17.86 13.68
N THR A 380 8.69 17.26 13.26
CA THR A 380 7.37 17.56 13.82
C THR A 380 7.29 17.20 15.30
N THR A 381 7.92 16.10 15.74
CA THR A 381 7.99 15.71 17.15
C THR A 381 8.85 16.68 17.97
N LEU A 382 10.04 17.06 17.49
CA LEU A 382 10.88 18.07 18.16
C LEU A 382 10.16 19.43 18.26
N ILE A 383 9.52 19.88 17.18
CA ILE A 383 8.70 21.10 17.18
C ILE A 383 7.58 20.99 18.21
N SER A 384 6.90 19.84 18.29
CA SER A 384 5.84 19.60 19.28
C SER A 384 6.35 19.67 20.71
N ILE A 385 7.52 19.10 21.00
CA ILE A 385 8.20 19.19 22.29
C ILE A 385 8.46 20.65 22.66
N HIS A 386 9.15 21.40 21.78
CA HIS A 386 9.46 22.81 22.01
C HIS A 386 8.19 23.68 22.15
N CYS A 387 7.13 23.41 21.38
CA CYS A 387 5.83 24.06 21.54
C CYS A 387 5.20 23.81 22.92
N LYS A 388 5.32 22.59 23.46
CA LYS A 388 4.82 22.22 24.79
C LYS A 388 5.64 22.87 25.91
N ASP A 389 6.96 22.89 25.78
CA ASP A 389 7.87 23.61 26.70
C ASP A 389 7.66 25.13 26.65
N GLY A 390 7.13 25.62 25.52
CA GLY A 390 6.87 27.03 25.27
C GLY A 390 8.03 27.78 24.62
N ASP A 391 9.07 27.07 24.23
CA ASP A 391 10.18 27.60 23.42
C ASP A 391 9.76 27.72 21.95
N MET A 392 8.92 28.71 21.67
CA MET A 392 8.45 28.99 20.32
C MET A 392 9.56 29.52 19.39
N VAL A 393 10.70 29.96 19.94
CA VAL A 393 11.84 30.43 19.16
C VAL A 393 12.50 29.23 18.49
N GLU A 394 12.81 28.20 19.29
CA GLU A 394 13.43 26.98 18.79
C GLU A 394 12.46 26.15 17.92
N ALA A 395 11.17 26.08 18.29
CA ALA A 395 10.14 25.47 17.44
C ALA A 395 10.11 26.09 16.03
N ARG A 396 10.20 27.43 15.93
CA ARG A 396 10.25 28.14 14.64
C ARG A 396 11.59 27.99 13.92
N ARG A 397 12.69 27.79 14.64
CA ARG A 397 14.00 27.47 14.04
C ARG A 397 13.94 26.11 13.35
N LEU A 398 13.47 25.08 14.07
CA LEU A 398 13.30 23.72 13.55
C LEU A 398 12.30 23.64 12.38
N PHE A 399 11.20 24.40 12.42
CA PHE A 399 10.25 24.48 11.32
C PHE A 399 10.87 25.03 10.02
N ARG A 400 11.85 25.94 10.12
CA ARG A 400 12.58 26.44 8.94
C ARG A 400 13.65 25.45 8.49
N GLU A 401 14.41 24.92 9.45
CA GLU A 401 15.48 23.95 9.20
C GLU A 401 14.97 22.71 8.45
N MET A 402 13.78 22.19 8.80
CA MET A 402 13.25 21.00 8.13
C MET A 402 13.09 21.22 6.62
N ALA A 403 12.62 22.41 6.21
CA ALA A 403 12.45 22.75 4.80
C ALA A 403 13.81 22.86 4.08
N GLU A 404 14.81 23.44 4.75
CA GLU A 404 16.17 23.55 4.23
C GLU A 404 16.86 22.18 4.09
N LYS A 405 16.53 21.22 4.95
CA LYS A 405 17.06 19.85 4.93
C LYS A 405 16.25 18.88 4.07
N GLY A 406 15.28 19.36 3.30
CA GLY A 406 14.46 18.56 2.38
C GLY A 406 13.29 17.81 3.04
N ALA A 407 13.06 18.00 4.34
CA ALA A 407 11.88 17.49 5.04
C ALA A 407 10.72 18.49 4.91
N THR A 408 9.76 18.19 4.04
CA THR A 408 8.62 19.08 3.78
C THR A 408 7.63 19.11 4.96
N PRO A 409 7.22 20.31 5.43
CA PRO A 409 6.18 20.42 6.44
C PRO A 409 4.86 19.79 5.97
N SER A 410 4.25 18.97 6.82
CA SER A 410 2.95 18.33 6.58
C SER A 410 1.81 19.13 7.23
N VAL A 411 0.55 18.74 6.95
CA VAL A 411 -0.65 19.24 7.66
C VAL A 411 -0.42 19.23 9.17
N LEU A 412 0.02 18.09 9.72
CA LEU A 412 0.31 17.93 11.14
C LEU A 412 1.36 18.93 11.65
N THR A 413 2.40 19.21 10.86
CA THR A 413 3.47 20.16 11.24
C THR A 413 2.91 21.57 11.41
N TYR A 414 2.03 22.03 10.50
CA TYR A 414 1.33 23.31 10.66
C TYR A 414 0.42 23.30 11.87
N SER A 415 -0.38 22.24 12.05
CA SER A 415 -1.29 22.10 13.18
C SER A 415 -0.56 22.19 14.53
N VAL A 416 0.62 21.58 14.66
CA VAL A 416 1.47 21.67 15.87
C VAL A 416 1.95 23.10 16.12
N MET A 417 2.40 23.82 15.08
CA MET A 417 2.81 25.23 15.22
C MET A 417 1.64 26.13 15.61
N ILE A 418 0.49 25.96 14.95
CA ILE A 418 -0.75 26.68 15.24
C ILE A 418 -1.17 26.44 16.69
N HIS A 419 -1.19 25.17 17.13
CA HIS A 419 -1.50 24.80 18.50
C HIS A 419 -0.55 25.43 19.52
N GLY A 420 0.76 25.37 19.27
CA GLY A 420 1.77 25.98 20.15
C GLY A 420 1.57 27.48 20.32
N TYR A 421 1.38 28.22 19.22
CA TYR A 421 1.10 29.66 19.28
C TYR A 421 -0.25 29.98 19.93
N ALA A 422 -1.31 29.23 19.60
CA ALA A 422 -2.65 29.44 20.14
C ALA A 422 -2.70 29.22 21.66
N LYS A 423 -2.08 28.14 22.16
CA LYS A 423 -2.01 27.82 23.60
C LYS A 423 -1.27 28.88 24.41
N LYS A 424 -0.28 29.56 23.81
CA LYS A 424 0.45 30.68 24.42
C LYS A 424 -0.22 32.05 24.21
N GLY A 425 -1.44 32.09 23.68
CA GLY A 425 -2.18 33.32 23.38
C GLY A 425 -1.63 34.13 22.20
N ARG A 426 -0.60 33.65 21.48
CA ARG A 426 0.01 34.34 20.33
C ARG A 426 -0.79 34.14 19.05
N ILE A 427 -2.08 34.48 19.08
CA ILE A 427 -3.06 34.15 18.03
C ILE A 427 -2.73 34.76 16.66
N ARG A 428 -2.04 35.91 16.61
CA ARG A 428 -1.59 36.53 15.35
C ARG A 428 -0.65 35.61 14.57
N GLU A 429 0.28 34.95 15.26
CA GLU A 429 1.20 34.00 14.63
C GLU A 429 0.47 32.71 14.25
N ALA A 430 -0.45 32.22 15.09
CA ALA A 430 -1.27 31.05 14.76
C ALA A 430 -2.09 31.26 13.47
N GLU A 431 -2.76 32.40 13.31
CA GLU A 431 -3.49 32.76 12.09
C GLU A 431 -2.57 32.94 10.88
N ARG A 432 -1.33 33.41 11.08
CA ARG A 432 -0.35 33.48 10.01
C ARG A 432 0.02 32.08 9.50
N PHE A 433 0.26 31.13 10.39
CA PHE A 433 0.53 29.73 10.00
C PHE A 433 -0.68 29.09 9.32
N ARG A 434 -1.90 29.38 9.76
CA ARG A 434 -3.13 28.93 9.08
C ARG A 434 -3.21 29.45 7.64
N LYS A 435 -2.98 30.75 7.43
CA LYS A 435 -2.98 31.35 6.08
C LYS A 435 -1.88 30.77 5.18
N GLU A 436 -0.71 30.48 5.74
CA GLU A 436 0.39 29.84 5.01
C GLU A 436 0.03 28.41 4.60
N MET A 437 -0.57 27.65 5.52
CA MET A 437 -1.07 26.29 5.30
C MET A 437 -2.08 26.26 4.13
N GLU A 438 -3.09 27.12 4.17
CA GLU A 438 -4.11 27.24 3.11
C GLU A 438 -3.49 27.67 1.77
N LYS A 439 -2.55 28.63 1.78
CA LYS A 439 -1.85 29.08 0.55
C LYS A 439 -1.04 27.96 -0.10
N LYS A 440 -0.55 27.00 0.68
CA LYS A 440 0.17 25.80 0.19
C LYS A 440 -0.75 24.66 -0.23
N GLY A 441 -2.07 24.87 -0.21
CA GLY A 441 -3.08 23.88 -0.61
C GLY A 441 -3.43 22.87 0.48
N PHE A 442 -2.97 23.08 1.72
CA PHE A 442 -3.36 22.23 2.84
C PHE A 442 -4.70 22.68 3.42
N VAL A 443 -5.56 21.72 3.73
CA VAL A 443 -6.86 21.97 4.37
C VAL A 443 -6.68 21.87 5.90
N PRO A 444 -7.03 22.91 6.68
CA PRO A 444 -7.04 22.82 8.13
C PRO A 444 -7.95 21.70 8.63
N ASP A 445 -7.43 20.86 9.53
CA ASP A 445 -8.21 19.77 10.13
C ASP A 445 -8.96 20.21 11.40
N VAL A 446 -9.75 19.31 11.98
CA VAL A 446 -10.53 19.56 13.20
C VAL A 446 -9.66 20.04 14.37
N TYR A 447 -8.43 19.54 14.50
CA TYR A 447 -7.51 19.93 15.57
C TYR A 447 -6.92 21.33 15.36
N THR A 448 -6.70 21.72 14.11
CA THR A 448 -6.26 23.06 13.73
C THR A 448 -7.34 24.08 14.09
N TYR A 449 -8.59 23.82 13.73
CA TYR A 449 -9.73 24.66 14.11
C TYR A 449 -9.91 24.72 15.63
N ALA A 450 -9.93 23.58 16.32
CA ALA A 450 -10.05 23.53 17.78
C ALA A 450 -8.94 24.35 18.48
N SER A 451 -7.72 24.29 17.95
CA SER A 451 -6.59 25.08 18.48
C SER A 451 -6.79 26.59 18.27
N LEU A 452 -7.25 27.01 17.10
CA LEU A 452 -7.54 28.43 16.81
C LEU A 452 -8.72 28.94 17.66
N VAL A 453 -9.79 28.15 17.78
CA VAL A 453 -10.93 28.43 18.67
C VAL A 453 -10.45 28.65 20.09
N HIS A 454 -9.67 27.69 20.64
CA HIS A 454 -9.06 27.83 21.96
C HIS A 454 -8.21 29.10 22.09
N GLY A 455 -7.35 29.36 21.10
CA GLY A 455 -6.46 30.53 21.10
C GLY A 455 -7.20 31.87 21.06
N HIS A 456 -8.32 31.97 20.34
CA HIS A 456 -9.18 33.16 20.36
C HIS A 456 -9.94 33.30 21.68
N CYS A 457 -10.45 32.21 22.25
CA CYS A 457 -11.08 32.20 23.57
C CYS A 457 -10.11 32.65 24.69
N VAL A 458 -8.86 32.17 24.68
CA VAL A 458 -7.82 32.58 25.65
C VAL A 458 -7.49 34.08 25.52
N ASN A 459 -7.64 34.66 24.33
CA ASN A 459 -7.46 36.09 24.10
C ASN A 459 -8.71 36.95 24.33
N GLY A 460 -9.79 36.37 24.89
CA GLY A 460 -11.06 37.08 25.11
C GLY A 460 -11.80 37.46 23.82
N LYS A 461 -11.48 36.82 22.69
CA LYS A 461 -12.11 37.07 21.39
C LYS A 461 -13.11 35.97 21.05
N VAL A 462 -14.04 35.69 21.97
CA VAL A 462 -14.96 34.55 21.86
C VAL A 462 -15.87 34.67 20.64
N ASP A 463 -16.28 35.87 20.24
CA ASP A 463 -17.05 36.06 19.00
C ASP A 463 -16.30 35.65 17.73
N VAL A 464 -14.97 35.80 17.71
CA VAL A 464 -14.13 35.30 16.61
C VAL A 464 -14.05 33.77 16.67
N ALA A 465 -13.94 33.21 17.88
CA ALA A 465 -13.94 31.77 18.09
C ALA A 465 -15.26 31.11 17.64
N LEU A 466 -16.41 31.73 17.91
CA LEU A 466 -17.73 31.31 17.42
C LEU A 466 -17.77 31.28 15.89
N LYS A 467 -17.29 32.34 15.23
CA LYS A 467 -17.23 32.41 13.76
C LYS A 467 -16.36 31.30 13.17
N LEU A 468 -15.22 31.00 13.79
CA LEU A 468 -14.34 29.89 13.36
C LEU A 468 -14.98 28.51 13.56
N PHE A 469 -15.75 28.33 14.62
CA PHE A 469 -16.47 27.09 14.90
C PHE A 469 -17.62 26.85 13.91
N GLU A 470 -18.27 27.91 13.44
CA GLU A 470 -19.26 27.79 12.35
C GLU A 470 -18.58 27.61 10.98
N GLU A 471 -17.44 28.27 10.74
CA GLU A 471 -16.66 28.09 9.51
C GLU A 471 -16.22 26.63 9.32
N MET A 472 -15.75 25.95 10.38
CA MET A 472 -15.33 24.55 10.26
C MET A 472 -16.49 23.63 9.84
N LYS A 473 -17.71 23.85 10.36
CA LYS A 473 -18.91 23.12 9.95
C LYS A 473 -19.25 23.38 8.48
N GLN A 474 -19.20 24.65 8.05
CA GLN A 474 -19.48 25.04 6.66
C GLN A 474 -18.48 24.43 5.66
N ARG A 475 -17.23 24.19 6.07
CA ARG A 475 -16.22 23.51 5.26
C ARG A 475 -16.28 21.97 5.33
N GLY A 476 -17.31 21.40 5.97
CA GLY A 476 -17.48 19.95 6.10
C GLY A 476 -16.54 19.29 7.12
N THR A 477 -15.94 20.07 8.03
CA THR A 477 -15.14 19.54 9.14
C THR A 477 -16.00 19.44 10.39
N GLU A 478 -16.41 18.22 10.74
CA GLU A 478 -17.22 17.97 11.94
C GLU A 478 -16.44 18.32 13.23
N PRO A 479 -17.01 19.16 14.11
CA PRO A 479 -16.38 19.46 15.40
C PRO A 479 -16.29 18.22 16.29
N ASN A 480 -15.14 18.04 16.95
CA ASN A 480 -14.94 16.97 17.93
C ASN A 480 -15.08 17.50 19.36
N VAL A 481 -14.98 16.60 20.35
CA VAL A 481 -15.03 16.92 21.80
C VAL A 481 -14.10 18.08 22.16
N VAL A 482 -12.89 18.13 21.57
CA VAL A 482 -11.88 19.18 21.85
C VAL A 482 -12.35 20.54 21.35
N ALA A 483 -12.94 20.61 20.15
CA ALA A 483 -13.46 21.86 19.57
C ALA A 483 -14.63 22.42 20.41
N TYR A 484 -15.59 21.57 20.78
CA TYR A 484 -16.70 21.95 21.67
C TYR A 484 -16.19 22.42 23.02
N THR A 485 -15.31 21.65 23.66
CA THR A 485 -14.76 21.97 24.98
C THR A 485 -13.99 23.29 24.98
N ALA A 486 -13.21 23.57 23.94
CA ALA A 486 -12.50 24.83 23.78
C ALA A 486 -13.45 26.03 23.73
N LEU A 487 -14.54 25.94 22.96
CA LEU A 487 -15.51 27.01 22.79
C LEU A 487 -16.41 27.19 24.01
N ILE A 488 -16.92 26.10 24.58
CA ILE A 488 -17.75 26.12 25.79
C ILE A 488 -16.96 26.71 26.96
N SER A 489 -15.69 26.30 27.14
CA SER A 489 -14.81 26.89 28.13
C SER A 489 -14.56 28.38 27.91
N GLY A 490 -14.50 28.82 26.65
CA GLY A 490 -14.37 30.22 26.28
C GLY A 490 -15.60 31.05 26.64
N LEU A 491 -16.78 30.57 26.27
CA LEU A 491 -18.07 31.20 26.57
C LEU A 491 -18.34 31.26 28.08
N ALA A 492 -18.06 30.15 28.78
CA ALA A 492 -18.13 30.07 30.24
C ALA A 492 -17.28 31.14 30.92
N LYS A 493 -16.04 31.37 30.45
CA LYS A 493 -15.13 32.39 30.99
C LYS A 493 -15.57 33.82 30.70
N GLU A 494 -16.23 34.06 29.57
CA GLU A 494 -16.79 35.38 29.22
C GLU A 494 -18.11 35.66 29.98
N GLY A 495 -18.73 34.63 30.56
CA GLY A 495 -20.02 34.70 31.25
C GLY A 495 -21.21 34.63 30.29
N ARG A 496 -21.06 33.97 29.14
CA ARG A 496 -22.15 33.68 28.19
C ARG A 496 -22.69 32.28 28.43
N SER A 497 -23.19 32.03 29.64
CA SER A 497 -23.59 30.69 30.09
C SER A 497 -24.68 30.08 29.20
N GLU A 498 -25.69 30.84 28.78
CA GLU A 498 -26.77 30.33 27.91
C GLU A 498 -26.22 29.76 26.59
N ALA A 499 -25.31 30.48 25.93
CA ALA A 499 -24.66 30.01 24.72
C ALA A 499 -23.74 28.79 24.98
N ALA A 500 -23.11 28.72 26.15
CA ALA A 500 -22.28 27.58 26.56
C ALA A 500 -23.13 26.31 26.75
N PHE A 501 -24.30 26.42 27.39
CA PHE A 501 -25.26 25.30 27.54
C PHE A 501 -25.87 24.88 26.21
N GLN A 502 -26.20 25.82 25.31
CA GLN A 502 -26.70 25.48 23.98
C GLN A 502 -25.70 24.65 23.18
N LEU A 503 -24.41 25.00 23.22
CA LEU A 503 -23.36 24.21 22.55
C LEU A 503 -23.13 22.85 23.21
N TYR A 504 -23.34 22.73 24.52
CA TYR A 504 -23.30 21.44 25.21
C TYR A 504 -24.43 20.52 24.74
N ASP A 505 -25.65 21.05 24.59
CA ASP A 505 -26.77 20.28 24.03
C ASP A 505 -26.52 19.87 22.57
N ASP A 506 -25.93 20.77 21.77
CA ASP A 506 -25.56 20.45 20.39
C ASP A 506 -24.47 19.37 20.30
N MET A 507 -23.51 19.37 21.24
CA MET A 507 -22.49 18.33 21.37
C MET A 507 -23.12 16.96 21.67
N LEU A 508 -24.09 16.90 22.58
CA LEU A 508 -24.80 15.67 22.90
C LEU A 508 -25.64 15.15 21.72
N LYS A 509 -26.31 16.05 20.98
CA LYS A 509 -27.04 15.70 19.76
C LYS A 509 -26.14 15.15 18.66
N ALA A 510 -24.87 15.59 18.62
CA ALA A 510 -23.85 15.04 17.72
C ALA A 510 -23.30 13.67 18.16
N GLY A 511 -23.77 13.11 19.29
CA GLY A 511 -23.33 11.81 19.80
C GLY A 511 -21.94 11.83 20.44
N LEU A 512 -21.43 13.01 20.81
CA LEU A 512 -20.12 13.17 21.42
C LEU A 512 -20.23 13.07 22.95
N ILE A 513 -19.28 12.36 23.57
CA ILE A 513 -19.22 12.18 25.03
C ILE A 513 -18.40 13.33 25.64
N PRO A 514 -18.98 14.14 26.55
CA PRO A 514 -18.26 15.15 27.33
C PRO A 514 -17.05 14.59 28.09
N ASP A 515 -15.98 15.37 28.17
CA ASP A 515 -14.88 15.09 29.09
C ASP A 515 -15.07 15.78 30.44
N ASP A 516 -14.34 15.34 31.47
CA ASP A 516 -14.42 15.90 32.83
C ASP A 516 -14.09 17.41 32.88
N SER A 517 -13.28 17.88 31.92
CA SER A 517 -12.89 19.28 31.83
C SER A 517 -14.06 20.17 31.39
N LEU A 518 -14.94 19.65 30.54
CA LEU A 518 -16.15 20.33 30.09
C LEU A 518 -17.15 20.56 31.23
N TYR A 519 -17.39 19.54 32.06
CA TYR A 519 -18.26 19.69 33.24
C TYR A 519 -17.73 20.76 34.20
N SER A 520 -16.42 20.74 34.45
CA SER A 520 -15.77 21.74 35.30
C SER A 520 -15.94 23.17 34.78
N ALA A 521 -15.88 23.36 33.45
CA ALA A 521 -16.08 24.65 32.82
C ALA A 521 -17.53 25.18 32.96
N LEU A 522 -18.53 24.32 32.75
CA LEU A 522 -19.95 24.68 32.88
C LEU A 522 -20.35 24.96 34.33
N VAL A 523 -19.90 24.13 35.28
CA VAL A 523 -20.15 24.38 36.72
C VAL A 523 -19.52 25.70 37.15
N GLY A 524 -18.31 26.00 36.66
CA GLY A 524 -17.65 27.27 36.89
C GLY A 524 -18.45 28.48 36.41
N SER A 525 -19.12 28.40 35.24
CA SER A 525 -19.88 29.54 34.69
C SER A 525 -21.13 29.87 35.51
N LEU A 526 -21.85 28.87 36.02
CA LEU A 526 -23.03 29.05 36.87
C LEU A 526 -22.70 29.82 38.15
N HIS A 527 -21.53 29.60 38.73
CA HIS A 527 -21.07 30.35 39.89
C HIS A 527 -20.68 31.80 39.55
N THR A 528 -20.20 32.05 38.33
CA THR A 528 -19.85 33.42 37.90
C THR A 528 -21.07 34.27 37.58
N ASP A 529 -22.14 33.70 37.01
CA ASP A 529 -23.39 34.44 36.76
C ASP A 529 -24.09 34.82 38.06
N ASN A 530 -24.21 33.88 39.01
CA ASN A 530 -24.78 34.17 40.33
C ASN A 530 -24.04 35.29 41.09
N ARG A 531 -22.74 35.51 40.83
CA ARG A 531 -21.99 36.63 41.44
C ARG A 531 -22.19 37.96 40.72
N LYS A 532 -22.58 37.96 39.44
CA LYS A 532 -22.91 39.18 38.70
C LYS A 532 -24.30 39.68 39.10
N ASP A 533 -25.26 38.77 39.29
CA ASP A 533 -26.62 39.14 39.69
C ASP A 533 -26.70 39.72 41.12
N VAL A 534 -25.82 39.26 42.03
CA VAL A 534 -25.73 39.77 43.42
C VAL A 534 -25.01 41.13 43.52
N LYS A 535 -24.33 41.60 42.46
CA LYS A 535 -23.66 42.92 42.46
C LYS A 535 -24.47 44.03 41.78
N VAL A 536 -25.63 43.71 41.21
CA VAL A 536 -26.54 44.66 40.52
C VAL A 536 -27.89 44.79 41.25
N SER A 537 -28.00 44.18 42.44
CA SER A 537 -29.08 44.41 43.42
C SER A 537 -28.56 45.22 44.60
#